data_AF-A0A3B0Y2J6-F1
#
_entry.id   AF-A0A3B0Y2J6-F1
#
_cell.length_a   1.000
_cell.length_b   1.000
_cell.length_c   1.000
_cell.angle_alpha   90.00
_cell.angle_beta   90.00
_cell.angle_gamma   90.00
#
_symmetry.space_group_name_H-M   'P 1'
#
loop_
_entity.id
_entity.type
_entity.pdbx_description
1 polymer ?
#
loop_
_entity_poly.entity_id
_entity_poly.type
_entity_poly.pdbx_seq_one_letter_code
_entity_poly.pdbx_strand_id
1 'polypeptide(L)'
;ENTHGKQKNIVVVDSRSTPPGLDTLADEFPQVTLYCGEFDEAVFMGAEQIIVSPGVSLKETAIQHASTQGVEVIGDIELFSRHNQTPVIAVTGSNGKSTVVTLLGEMAKTAGINAQVGGNIGVPVLDLIHLNADLYILELSSFQLESVQSLKPVAAAVLNVSPDHMDRYDSYDEYVNTKKHIYQHCQLAVINRDDPAVGVMQTGHKRVSGFTLNEPASTSTQGDFGVREFDHERWLCKGGHKLIAEASLKLSGQHNLANALAALALGEAAGIALPDMLATLARFSGLEHRTQWVAEKNHVNWINDSKGTNVGATVAALKGLKTDNKLILIAGGLAKDADFSVLKTALEKNTRTVILIGKDAVKIEQALQGCVPVFYARDMHEAVQIAQNLSHPGDTVLLSPACASFDMFSGFEHRGEIFIQAVEAL
;
A
#
# COMPACT_ATOMS: atom_id res chain seq x y z
N GLU A 1 -18.69 -17.56 17.65
CA GLU A 1 -19.16 -18.94 17.94
C GLU A 1 -19.65 -19.61 16.67
N ASN A 2 -19.53 -20.93 16.55
CA ASN A 2 -20.16 -21.68 15.46
C ASN A 2 -21.60 -22.02 15.86
N THR A 3 -22.50 -22.19 14.89
CA THR A 3 -23.94 -22.51 15.06
C THR A 3 -24.23 -23.82 15.82
N HIS A 4 -23.20 -24.52 16.28
CA HIS A 4 -23.25 -25.85 16.90
C HIS A 4 -22.70 -25.91 18.35
N GLY A 5 -22.40 -24.77 19.00
CA GLY A 5 -22.17 -24.73 20.45
C GLY A 5 -20.95 -25.51 20.97
N LYS A 6 -20.01 -25.93 20.12
CA LYS A 6 -18.71 -26.47 20.59
C LYS A 6 -17.75 -25.31 20.89
N GLN A 7 -17.29 -25.24 22.12
CA GLN A 7 -16.19 -24.36 22.54
C GLN A 7 -14.92 -24.81 21.80
N LYS A 8 -14.38 -23.95 20.92
CA LYS A 8 -13.11 -24.24 20.25
C LYS A 8 -11.98 -24.13 21.26
N ASN A 9 -11.10 -25.13 21.30
CA ASN A 9 -9.85 -25.02 22.04
C ASN A 9 -8.88 -24.16 21.22
N ILE A 10 -8.51 -22.99 21.73
CA ILE A 10 -7.65 -22.03 21.02
C ILE A 10 -6.28 -22.07 21.68
N VAL A 11 -5.25 -22.17 20.85
CA VAL A 11 -3.84 -22.07 21.23
C VAL A 11 -3.22 -20.96 20.41
N VAL A 12 -2.38 -20.14 21.05
CA VAL A 12 -1.62 -19.08 20.38
C VAL A 12 -0.15 -19.49 20.37
N VAL A 13 0.50 -19.29 19.23
CA VAL A 13 1.92 -19.58 19.04
C VAL A 13 2.58 -18.35 18.41
N ASP A 14 3.69 -17.88 18.97
CA ASP A 14 4.47 -16.77 18.41
C ASP A 14 5.97 -17.06 18.47
N SER A 15 6.69 -16.76 17.40
CA SER A 15 8.14 -17.02 17.33
C SER A 15 8.96 -16.11 18.24
N ARG A 16 8.38 -15.01 18.71
CA ARG A 16 9.01 -14.07 19.64
C ARG A 16 8.88 -14.57 21.06
N SER A 17 9.90 -14.33 21.88
CA SER A 17 9.85 -14.59 23.32
C SER A 17 8.86 -13.68 24.06
N THR A 18 8.63 -12.48 23.54
CA THR A 18 7.74 -11.45 24.11
C THR A 18 6.92 -10.79 22.99
N PRO A 19 5.86 -11.47 22.51
CA PRO A 19 5.01 -10.91 21.46
C PRO A 19 4.20 -9.71 21.97
N PRO A 20 3.89 -8.72 21.10
CA PRO A 20 2.93 -7.68 21.40
C PRO A 20 1.57 -8.28 21.77
N GLY A 21 0.88 -7.68 22.74
CA GLY A 21 -0.44 -8.14 23.20
C GLY A 21 -0.41 -9.32 24.17
N LEU A 22 0.77 -9.72 24.66
CA LEU A 22 0.90 -10.81 25.65
C LEU A 22 0.08 -10.54 26.92
N ASP A 23 0.18 -9.32 27.48
CA ASP A 23 -0.58 -8.94 28.68
C ASP A 23 -2.09 -8.97 28.41
N THR A 24 -2.52 -8.45 27.25
CA THR A 24 -3.93 -8.50 26.82
C THR A 24 -4.45 -9.93 26.69
N LEU A 25 -3.67 -10.85 26.10
CA LEU A 25 -4.06 -12.25 26.00
C LEU A 25 -4.21 -12.89 27.38
N ALA A 26 -3.28 -12.61 28.29
CA ALA A 26 -3.31 -13.15 29.65
C ALA A 26 -4.50 -12.62 30.46
N ASP A 27 -4.85 -11.34 30.28
CA ASP A 27 -5.94 -10.68 31.01
C ASP A 27 -7.33 -11.05 30.44
N GLU A 28 -7.50 -10.99 29.12
CA GLU A 28 -8.80 -11.20 28.48
C GLU A 28 -9.12 -12.67 28.18
N PHE A 29 -8.08 -13.50 27.98
CA PHE A 29 -8.20 -14.91 27.62
C PHE A 29 -7.26 -15.82 28.42
N PRO A 30 -7.33 -15.81 29.76
CA PRO A 30 -6.41 -16.58 30.62
C PRO A 30 -6.43 -18.09 30.41
N GLN A 31 -7.50 -18.61 29.78
CA GLN A 31 -7.64 -20.02 29.40
C GLN A 31 -6.88 -20.42 28.14
N VAL A 32 -6.40 -19.45 27.34
CA VAL A 32 -5.70 -19.72 26.07
C VAL A 32 -4.24 -20.03 26.35
N THR A 33 -3.80 -21.22 25.92
CA THR A 33 -2.39 -21.61 26.02
C THR A 33 -1.56 -20.80 25.02
N LEU A 34 -0.48 -20.18 25.49
CA LEU A 34 0.50 -19.45 24.68
C LEU A 34 1.83 -20.21 24.64
N TYR A 35 2.34 -20.46 23.43
CA TYR A 35 3.70 -20.94 23.18
C TYR A 35 4.53 -19.82 22.54
N CYS A 36 5.70 -19.52 23.11
CA CYS A 36 6.62 -18.50 22.63
C CYS A 36 7.99 -19.11 22.30
N GLY A 37 8.67 -18.57 21.28
CA GLY A 37 9.97 -19.03 20.82
C GLY A 37 9.87 -19.93 19.60
N GLU A 38 10.85 -20.82 19.39
CA GLU A 38 10.84 -21.70 18.21
C GLU A 38 9.55 -22.51 18.09
N PHE A 39 9.06 -22.67 16.86
CA PHE A 39 7.82 -23.36 16.58
C PHE A 39 7.94 -24.86 16.85
N ASP A 40 7.15 -25.35 17.81
CA ASP A 40 7.02 -26.78 18.13
C ASP A 40 6.05 -27.46 17.18
N GLU A 41 6.56 -28.30 16.26
CA GLU A 41 5.78 -29.05 15.27
C GLU A 41 4.63 -29.86 15.89
N ALA A 42 4.80 -30.37 17.11
CA ALA A 42 3.77 -31.17 17.78
C ALA A 42 2.50 -30.34 18.07
N VAL A 43 2.66 -29.05 18.34
CA VAL A 43 1.55 -28.11 18.57
C VAL A 43 0.75 -27.91 17.28
N PHE A 44 1.42 -27.72 16.14
CA PHE A 44 0.76 -27.52 14.85
C PHE A 44 0.06 -28.79 14.35
N MET A 45 0.68 -29.96 14.56
CA MET A 45 0.12 -31.26 14.18
C MET A 45 -1.14 -31.65 14.96
N GLY A 46 -1.32 -31.11 16.17
CA GLY A 46 -2.52 -31.32 16.98
C GLY A 46 -3.71 -30.43 16.59
N ALA A 47 -3.52 -29.47 15.68
CA ALA A 47 -4.55 -28.51 15.30
C ALA A 47 -5.48 -29.05 14.21
N GLU A 48 -6.78 -28.70 14.29
CA GLU A 48 -7.71 -28.91 13.18
C GLU A 48 -7.54 -27.83 12.09
N GLN A 49 -7.14 -26.63 12.50
CA GLN A 49 -6.98 -25.46 11.66
C GLN A 49 -5.91 -24.53 12.25
N ILE A 50 -5.07 -23.96 11.39
CA ILE A 50 -4.06 -22.97 11.74
C ILE A 50 -4.47 -21.64 11.10
N ILE A 51 -4.53 -20.58 11.91
CA ILE A 51 -4.78 -19.20 11.45
C ILE A 51 -3.43 -18.47 11.47
N VAL A 52 -2.84 -18.27 10.31
CA VAL A 52 -1.50 -17.71 10.16
C VAL A 52 -1.59 -16.19 10.03
N SER A 53 -0.84 -15.50 10.89
CA SER A 53 -0.62 -14.05 10.75
C SER A 53 0.15 -13.76 9.46
N PRO A 54 -0.18 -12.69 8.71
CA PRO A 54 0.55 -12.34 7.49
C PRO A 54 2.05 -12.08 7.71
N GLY A 55 2.47 -11.76 8.95
CA GLY A 55 3.89 -11.62 9.30
C GLY A 55 4.68 -12.93 9.32
N VAL A 56 4.00 -14.09 9.40
CA VAL A 56 4.61 -15.42 9.38
C VAL A 56 4.57 -15.97 7.96
N SER A 57 5.67 -16.57 7.51
CA SER A 57 5.74 -17.18 6.18
C SER A 57 4.93 -18.47 6.14
N LEU A 58 4.11 -18.67 5.12
CA LEU A 58 3.51 -20.00 4.90
C LEU A 58 4.57 -21.06 4.58
N LYS A 59 5.79 -20.66 4.18
CA LYS A 59 6.92 -21.56 3.89
C LYS A 59 7.63 -22.06 5.16
N GLU A 60 7.21 -21.64 6.36
CA GLU A 60 7.74 -22.19 7.62
C GLU A 60 7.57 -23.71 7.68
N THR A 61 8.64 -24.42 8.06
CA THR A 61 8.70 -25.88 8.02
C THR A 61 7.55 -26.53 8.80
N ALA A 62 7.27 -26.03 10.02
CA ALA A 62 6.19 -26.55 10.86
C ALA A 62 4.79 -26.36 10.22
N ILE A 63 4.56 -25.24 9.54
CA ILE A 63 3.29 -24.94 8.86
C ILE A 63 3.13 -25.82 7.62
N GLN A 64 4.18 -25.96 6.81
CA GLN A 64 4.18 -26.84 5.65
C GLN A 64 3.95 -28.29 6.07
N HIS A 65 4.63 -28.76 7.11
CA HIS A 65 4.45 -30.12 7.61
C HIS A 65 2.99 -30.38 8.01
N ALA A 66 2.40 -29.51 8.84
CA ALA A 66 1.00 -29.62 9.24
C ALA A 66 0.04 -29.62 8.05
N SER A 67 0.25 -28.72 7.08
CA SER A 67 -0.54 -28.65 5.85
C SER A 67 -0.49 -29.96 5.04
N THR A 68 0.70 -30.56 4.88
CA THR A 68 0.84 -31.84 4.15
C THR A 68 0.13 -33.02 4.83
N GLN A 69 -0.13 -32.91 6.13
CA GLN A 69 -0.87 -33.89 6.93
C GLN A 69 -2.38 -33.60 6.98
N GLY A 70 -2.85 -32.60 6.24
CA GLY A 70 -4.26 -32.27 6.10
C GLY A 70 -4.79 -31.24 7.08
N VAL A 71 -3.93 -30.60 7.88
CA VAL A 71 -4.33 -29.46 8.72
C VAL A 71 -4.66 -28.27 7.82
N GLU A 72 -5.83 -27.68 8.02
CA GLU A 72 -6.23 -26.53 7.21
C GLU A 72 -5.45 -25.28 7.64
N VAL A 73 -4.74 -24.63 6.70
CA VAL A 73 -3.98 -23.41 6.96
C VAL A 73 -4.64 -22.23 6.25
N ILE A 74 -5.11 -21.25 7.02
CA ILE A 74 -5.78 -20.04 6.51
C ILE A 74 -5.23 -18.78 7.16
N GLY A 75 -5.52 -17.62 6.58
CA GLY A 75 -5.26 -16.31 7.19
C GLY A 75 -6.53 -15.63 7.72
N ASP A 76 -6.35 -14.44 8.27
CA ASP A 76 -7.41 -13.55 8.77
C ASP A 76 -8.42 -13.17 7.68
N ILE A 77 -7.94 -12.83 6.46
CA ILE A 77 -8.81 -12.47 5.33
C ILE A 77 -9.67 -13.66 4.87
N GLU A 78 -9.12 -14.87 4.86
CA GLU A 78 -9.88 -16.07 4.51
C GLU A 78 -10.95 -16.37 5.57
N LEU A 79 -10.61 -16.24 6.85
CA LEU A 79 -11.57 -16.38 7.95
C LEU A 79 -12.70 -15.36 7.85
N PHE A 80 -12.37 -14.09 7.58
CA PHE A 80 -13.36 -13.05 7.30
C PHE A 80 -14.24 -13.42 6.12
N SER A 81 -13.64 -13.86 5.01
CA SER A 81 -14.37 -14.18 3.78
C SER A 81 -15.39 -15.30 3.96
N ARG A 82 -15.13 -16.27 4.85
CA ARG A 82 -16.06 -17.38 5.12
C ARG A 82 -17.31 -16.95 5.87
N HIS A 83 -17.23 -15.85 6.62
CA HIS A 83 -18.31 -15.36 7.48
C HIS A 83 -18.99 -14.11 6.92
N ASN A 84 -18.35 -13.40 6.01
CA ASN A 84 -18.87 -12.19 5.40
C ASN A 84 -19.93 -12.47 4.33
N GLN A 85 -21.01 -11.69 4.35
CA GLN A 85 -22.05 -11.67 3.31
C GLN A 85 -22.19 -10.30 2.63
N THR A 86 -21.56 -9.25 3.19
CA THR A 86 -21.60 -7.89 2.67
C THR A 86 -20.68 -7.76 1.44
N PRO A 87 -21.04 -6.93 0.43
CA PRO A 87 -20.17 -6.61 -0.69
C PRO A 87 -18.75 -6.18 -0.27
N VAL A 88 -17.74 -6.58 -1.05
CA VAL A 88 -16.33 -6.25 -0.79
C VAL A 88 -15.70 -5.62 -2.04
N ILE A 89 -15.05 -4.46 -1.88
CA ILE A 89 -13.99 -4.00 -2.79
C ILE A 89 -12.65 -4.46 -2.22
N ALA A 90 -11.79 -5.07 -3.05
CA ALA A 90 -10.47 -5.51 -2.63
C ALA A 90 -9.37 -4.83 -3.45
N VAL A 91 -8.38 -4.24 -2.78
CA VAL A 91 -7.29 -3.48 -3.44
C VAL A 91 -5.94 -4.00 -2.99
N THR A 92 -5.10 -4.40 -3.95
CA THR A 92 -3.69 -4.69 -3.74
C THR A 92 -2.81 -3.96 -4.77
N GLY A 93 -1.50 -4.14 -4.65
CA GLY A 93 -0.49 -3.49 -5.47
C GLY A 93 0.80 -3.28 -4.68
N SER A 94 1.89 -2.92 -5.35
CA SER A 94 3.10 -2.47 -4.65
C SER A 94 2.83 -1.12 -3.99
N ASN A 95 2.28 -0.16 -4.74
CA ASN A 95 2.05 1.22 -4.30
C ASN A 95 0.60 1.69 -4.52
N GLY A 96 0.18 2.73 -3.81
CA GLY A 96 -1.12 3.40 -3.99
C GLY A 96 -2.31 2.80 -3.23
N LYS A 97 -2.18 1.58 -2.67
CA LYS A 97 -3.29 0.86 -2.01
C LYS A 97 -4.04 1.70 -0.98
N SER A 98 -3.34 2.25 0.00
CA SER A 98 -3.93 3.02 1.11
C SER A 98 -4.64 4.27 0.61
N THR A 99 -4.06 4.96 -0.37
CA THR A 99 -4.69 6.12 -1.01
C THR A 99 -6.00 5.74 -1.67
N VAL A 100 -6.02 4.64 -2.44
CA VAL A 100 -7.22 4.17 -3.14
C VAL A 100 -8.31 3.72 -2.16
N VAL A 101 -7.99 2.91 -1.15
CA VAL A 101 -9.02 2.44 -0.19
C VAL A 101 -9.55 3.57 0.68
N THR A 102 -8.71 4.55 1.04
CA THR A 102 -9.16 5.73 1.81
C THR A 102 -10.03 6.63 0.95
N LEU A 103 -9.63 6.87 -0.30
CA LEU A 103 -10.42 7.64 -1.24
C LEU A 103 -11.80 6.97 -1.48
N LEU A 104 -11.83 5.65 -1.68
CA LEU A 104 -13.08 4.89 -1.79
C LEU A 104 -13.95 4.99 -0.53
N GLY A 105 -13.35 4.95 0.66
CA GLY A 105 -14.06 5.16 1.93
C GLY A 105 -14.73 6.53 2.00
N GLU A 106 -14.00 7.59 1.66
CA GLU A 106 -14.54 8.95 1.61
C GLU A 106 -15.60 9.12 0.51
N MET A 107 -15.45 8.44 -0.64
CA MET A 107 -16.45 8.42 -1.71
C MET A 107 -17.75 7.75 -1.24
N ALA A 108 -17.65 6.58 -0.60
CA ALA A 108 -18.79 5.86 -0.04
C ALA A 108 -19.50 6.67 1.04
N LYS A 109 -18.73 7.29 1.96
CA LYS A 109 -19.25 8.19 3.00
C LYS A 109 -20.01 9.38 2.41
N THR A 110 -19.48 9.98 1.35
CA THR A 110 -20.14 11.09 0.64
C THR A 110 -21.46 10.65 0.01
N ALA A 111 -21.50 9.44 -0.53
CA ALA A 111 -22.71 8.82 -1.08
C ALA A 111 -23.69 8.27 -0.02
N GLY A 112 -23.40 8.45 1.28
CA GLY A 112 -24.24 7.94 2.37
C GLY A 112 -24.22 6.41 2.54
N ILE A 113 -23.24 5.72 1.96
CA ILE A 113 -23.02 4.28 2.12
C ILE A 113 -22.22 4.03 3.39
N ASN A 114 -22.70 3.15 4.26
CA ASN A 114 -21.96 2.76 5.47
C ASN A 114 -20.86 1.77 5.10
N ALA A 115 -19.75 2.30 4.60
CA ALA A 115 -18.58 1.52 4.21
C ALA A 115 -17.55 1.42 5.34
N GLN A 116 -16.99 0.22 5.52
CA GLN A 116 -15.92 -0.04 6.49
C GLN A 116 -14.61 -0.30 5.75
N VAL A 117 -13.58 0.46 6.08
CA VAL A 117 -12.25 0.38 5.46
C VAL A 117 -11.28 -0.33 6.41
N GLY A 118 -10.52 -1.30 5.91
CA GLY A 118 -9.44 -1.91 6.69
C GLY A 118 -8.71 -3.03 5.96
N GLY A 119 -8.27 -4.05 6.70
CA GLY A 119 -7.44 -5.14 6.17
C GLY A 119 -5.98 -4.98 6.60
N ASN A 120 -5.07 -4.74 5.66
CA ASN A 120 -3.63 -4.62 5.91
C ASN A 120 -3.23 -3.35 6.68
N ILE A 121 -4.02 -2.27 6.56
CA ILE A 121 -3.77 -0.98 7.22
C ILE A 121 -5.05 -0.50 7.88
N GLY A 122 -4.91 0.21 9.00
CA GLY A 122 -6.02 0.69 9.79
C GLY A 122 -6.55 -0.43 10.67
N VAL A 123 -7.84 -0.72 10.53
CA VAL A 123 -8.52 -1.72 11.36
C VAL A 123 -8.31 -3.14 10.79
N PRO A 124 -7.86 -4.11 11.59
CA PRO A 124 -7.80 -5.51 11.19
C PRO A 124 -9.15 -6.01 10.66
N VAL A 125 -9.12 -6.88 9.64
CA VAL A 125 -10.36 -7.28 8.95
C VAL A 125 -11.38 -7.96 9.88
N LEU A 126 -10.90 -8.69 10.88
CA LEU A 126 -11.75 -9.43 11.82
C LEU A 126 -12.45 -8.51 12.81
N ASP A 127 -11.90 -7.32 13.09
CA ASP A 127 -12.56 -6.33 13.94
C ASP A 127 -13.73 -5.65 13.21
N LEU A 128 -13.70 -5.66 11.86
CA LEU A 128 -14.75 -5.08 11.03
C LEU A 128 -15.99 -5.98 10.96
N ILE A 129 -15.86 -7.29 11.15
CA ILE A 129 -16.92 -8.26 10.82
C ILE A 129 -18.18 -8.11 11.65
N HIS A 130 -18.07 -7.55 12.85
CA HIS A 130 -19.18 -7.31 13.76
C HIS A 130 -19.89 -5.99 13.51
N LEU A 131 -19.31 -5.13 12.67
CA LEU A 131 -19.90 -3.84 12.31
C LEU A 131 -21.03 -4.07 11.30
N ASN A 132 -22.14 -3.36 11.49
CA ASN A 132 -23.13 -3.27 10.44
C ASN A 132 -22.53 -2.45 9.30
N ALA A 133 -22.37 -3.05 8.11
CA ALA A 133 -21.73 -2.42 6.96
C ALA A 133 -22.51 -2.76 5.68
N ASP A 134 -22.66 -1.75 4.81
CA ASP A 134 -23.23 -1.91 3.46
C ASP A 134 -22.14 -2.34 2.45
N LEU A 135 -20.88 -2.03 2.76
CA LEU A 135 -19.72 -2.28 1.91
C LEU A 135 -18.45 -2.43 2.76
N TYR A 136 -17.61 -3.42 2.45
CA TYR A 136 -16.24 -3.48 2.95
C TYR A 136 -15.25 -3.05 1.87
N ILE A 137 -14.27 -2.22 2.23
CA ILE A 137 -13.20 -1.77 1.34
C ILE A 137 -11.88 -2.21 1.95
N LEU A 138 -11.28 -3.25 1.36
CA LEU A 138 -10.15 -3.94 1.94
C LEU A 138 -8.86 -3.62 1.20
N GLU A 139 -7.86 -3.09 1.93
CA GLU A 139 -6.48 -3.10 1.50
C GLU A 139 -5.88 -4.48 1.80
N LEU A 140 -5.35 -5.17 0.79
CA LEU A 140 -4.74 -6.49 0.95
C LEU A 140 -3.26 -6.46 0.57
N SER A 141 -2.40 -6.95 1.47
CA SER A 141 -0.99 -7.21 1.14
C SER A 141 -0.85 -8.50 0.32
N SER A 142 0.32 -8.70 -0.30
CA SER A 142 0.62 -9.99 -0.94
C SER A 142 0.66 -11.12 0.09
N PHE A 143 1.16 -10.85 1.30
CA PHE A 143 1.22 -11.84 2.39
C PHE A 143 -0.16 -12.36 2.80
N GLN A 144 -1.14 -11.46 2.93
CA GLN A 144 -2.52 -11.88 3.20
C GLN A 144 -3.08 -12.71 2.04
N LEU A 145 -2.84 -12.31 0.79
CA LEU A 145 -3.33 -13.00 -0.41
C LEU A 145 -2.75 -14.41 -0.60
N GLU A 146 -1.64 -14.77 0.05
CA GLU A 146 -1.08 -16.14 0.00
C GLU A 146 -2.06 -17.20 0.53
N SER A 147 -2.96 -16.81 1.44
CA SER A 147 -3.87 -17.72 2.15
C SER A 147 -5.35 -17.58 1.75
N VAL A 148 -5.68 -16.64 0.86
CA VAL A 148 -7.06 -16.32 0.49
C VAL A 148 -7.56 -17.29 -0.58
N GLN A 149 -8.76 -17.85 -0.37
CA GLN A 149 -9.38 -18.81 -1.29
C GLN A 149 -10.84 -18.45 -1.60
N SER A 150 -11.57 -17.92 -0.61
CA SER A 150 -13.03 -17.79 -0.66
C SER A 150 -13.52 -16.38 -0.95
N LEU A 151 -12.62 -15.38 -1.04
CA LEU A 151 -12.99 -13.98 -1.23
C LEU A 151 -13.71 -13.76 -2.55
N LYS A 152 -14.85 -13.07 -2.51
CA LYS A 152 -15.70 -12.79 -3.69
C LYS A 152 -15.93 -11.28 -3.84
N PRO A 153 -14.92 -10.48 -4.24
CA PRO A 153 -15.09 -9.04 -4.35
C PRO A 153 -16.12 -8.68 -5.43
N VAL A 154 -16.95 -7.67 -5.18
CA VAL A 154 -17.75 -7.03 -6.24
C VAL A 154 -16.84 -6.35 -7.26
N ALA A 155 -15.71 -5.84 -6.81
CA ALA A 155 -14.61 -5.39 -7.65
C ALA A 155 -13.26 -5.58 -6.95
N ALA A 156 -12.23 -5.90 -7.73
CA ALA A 156 -10.87 -6.01 -7.23
C ALA A 156 -9.90 -5.26 -8.15
N ALA A 157 -8.78 -4.78 -7.59
CA ALA A 157 -7.68 -4.19 -8.36
C ALA A 157 -6.31 -4.64 -7.83
N VAL A 158 -5.42 -4.93 -8.77
CA VAL A 158 -3.97 -4.84 -8.59
C VAL A 158 -3.54 -3.50 -9.20
N LEU A 159 -3.16 -2.53 -8.38
CA LEU A 159 -2.91 -1.16 -8.85
C LEU A 159 -1.64 -1.04 -9.71
N ASN A 160 -0.60 -1.77 -9.35
CA ASN A 160 0.71 -1.84 -10.01
C ASN A 160 1.54 -2.94 -9.36
N VAL A 161 2.55 -3.44 -10.07
CA VAL A 161 3.56 -4.34 -9.52
C VAL A 161 4.95 -3.81 -9.82
N SER A 162 5.73 -3.65 -8.77
CA SER A 162 7.17 -3.34 -8.80
C SER A 162 7.88 -4.17 -7.73
N PRO A 163 9.17 -4.52 -7.90
CA PRO A 163 9.91 -5.31 -6.91
C PRO A 163 9.77 -4.73 -5.49
N ASP A 164 9.32 -5.58 -4.57
CA ASP A 164 9.18 -5.32 -3.14
C ASP A 164 9.11 -6.69 -2.43
N HIS A 165 9.56 -6.78 -1.18
CA HIS A 165 9.56 -8.03 -0.41
C HIS A 165 10.27 -9.22 -1.08
N MET A 166 11.40 -8.98 -1.74
CA MET A 166 12.18 -10.03 -2.42
C MET A 166 12.86 -11.00 -1.43
N ASP A 167 12.84 -10.68 -0.14
CA ASP A 167 13.20 -11.55 0.98
C ASP A 167 12.15 -12.65 1.27
N ARG A 168 10.88 -12.47 0.83
CA ARG A 168 9.77 -13.41 1.05
C ARG A 168 9.46 -14.30 -0.15
N TYR A 169 9.74 -13.83 -1.36
CA TYR A 169 9.37 -14.52 -2.61
C TYR A 169 10.61 -15.04 -3.32
N ASP A 170 10.54 -16.25 -3.87
CA ASP A 170 11.64 -16.89 -4.59
C ASP A 170 11.89 -16.19 -5.93
N SER A 171 10.88 -15.49 -6.46
CA SER A 171 10.98 -14.71 -7.68
C SER A 171 9.97 -13.56 -7.74
N TYR A 172 10.26 -12.60 -8.61
CA TYR A 172 9.31 -11.54 -8.96
C TYR A 172 8.00 -12.10 -9.54
N ASP A 173 8.06 -13.17 -10.33
CA ASP A 173 6.87 -13.80 -10.91
C ASP A 173 5.99 -14.44 -9.86
N GLU A 174 6.56 -15.04 -8.81
CA GLU A 174 5.80 -15.53 -7.64
C GLU A 174 5.05 -14.38 -6.97
N TYR A 175 5.72 -13.24 -6.73
CA TYR A 175 5.09 -12.05 -6.15
C TYR A 175 3.94 -11.49 -7.01
N VAL A 176 4.13 -11.43 -8.33
CA VAL A 176 3.10 -11.02 -9.30
C VAL A 176 1.90 -11.97 -9.26
N ASN A 177 2.14 -13.28 -9.27
CA ASN A 177 1.09 -14.30 -9.24
C ASN A 177 0.32 -14.29 -7.91
N THR A 178 1.00 -14.09 -6.77
CA THR A 178 0.34 -13.96 -5.46
C THR A 178 -0.62 -12.78 -5.45
N LYS A 179 -0.26 -11.62 -6.02
CA LYS A 179 -1.20 -10.48 -6.11
C LYS A 179 -2.37 -10.76 -7.04
N LYS A 180 -2.14 -11.49 -8.14
CA LYS A 180 -3.20 -11.87 -9.10
C LYS A 180 -4.32 -12.67 -8.44
N HIS A 181 -4.05 -13.42 -7.37
CA HIS A 181 -5.08 -14.14 -6.61
C HIS A 181 -6.23 -13.26 -6.12
N ILE A 182 -6.04 -11.94 -5.96
CA ILE A 182 -7.13 -11.02 -5.60
C ILE A 182 -8.31 -11.05 -6.59
N TYR A 183 -8.06 -11.43 -7.85
CA TYR A 183 -9.09 -11.53 -8.87
C TYR A 183 -9.84 -12.86 -8.85
N GLN A 184 -9.42 -13.82 -8.01
CA GLN A 184 -10.12 -15.09 -7.87
C GLN A 184 -11.55 -14.82 -7.38
N HIS A 185 -12.53 -15.35 -8.11
CA HIS A 185 -13.97 -15.15 -7.87
C HIS A 185 -14.47 -13.68 -7.87
N CYS A 186 -13.66 -12.70 -8.28
CA CYS A 186 -14.12 -11.31 -8.37
C CYS A 186 -15.18 -11.15 -9.47
N GLN A 187 -16.16 -10.28 -9.23
CA GLN A 187 -17.21 -10.01 -10.22
C GLN A 187 -16.73 -9.07 -11.33
N LEU A 188 -15.88 -8.10 -10.99
CA LEU A 188 -15.23 -7.18 -11.93
C LEU A 188 -13.73 -7.04 -11.59
N ALA A 189 -12.87 -7.32 -12.56
CA ALA A 189 -11.45 -7.04 -12.45
C ALA A 189 -11.15 -5.61 -12.96
N VAL A 190 -10.60 -4.76 -12.10
CA VAL A 190 -10.13 -3.42 -12.46
C VAL A 190 -8.63 -3.49 -12.78
N ILE A 191 -8.28 -3.22 -14.04
CA ILE A 191 -6.94 -3.50 -14.59
C ILE A 191 -6.19 -2.20 -14.89
N ASN A 192 -4.98 -2.06 -14.36
CA ASN A 192 -4.06 -1.01 -14.81
C ASN A 192 -3.58 -1.33 -16.23
N ARG A 193 -3.88 -0.47 -17.20
CA ARG A 193 -3.44 -0.63 -18.60
C ARG A 193 -2.00 -0.22 -18.84
N ASP A 194 -1.44 0.60 -17.95
CA ASP A 194 -0.09 1.16 -18.10
C ASP A 194 0.99 0.28 -17.46
N ASP A 195 0.59 -0.70 -16.65
CA ASP A 195 1.49 -1.68 -16.04
C ASP A 195 1.42 -3.02 -16.82
N PRO A 196 2.49 -3.44 -17.51
CA PRO A 196 2.48 -4.66 -18.32
C PRO A 196 2.16 -5.94 -17.52
N ALA A 197 2.65 -6.03 -16.28
CA ALA A 197 2.42 -7.21 -15.44
C ALA A 197 0.95 -7.29 -15.00
N VAL A 198 0.33 -6.15 -14.71
CA VAL A 198 -1.10 -6.08 -14.40
C VAL A 198 -1.96 -6.25 -15.66
N GLY A 199 -1.57 -5.66 -16.77
CA GLY A 199 -2.33 -5.66 -18.03
C GLY A 199 -2.64 -7.07 -18.54
N VAL A 200 -1.71 -8.02 -18.38
CA VAL A 200 -1.92 -9.43 -18.75
C VAL A 200 -2.85 -10.20 -17.81
N MET A 201 -3.10 -9.70 -16.59
CA MET A 201 -3.97 -10.33 -15.60
C MET A 201 -5.45 -10.34 -16.02
N GLN A 202 -5.84 -9.54 -17.02
CA GLN A 202 -7.22 -9.53 -17.55
C GLN A 202 -7.66 -10.89 -18.13
N THR A 203 -6.71 -11.74 -18.53
CA THR A 203 -6.98 -12.99 -19.24
C THR A 203 -7.80 -13.94 -18.37
N GLY A 204 -8.95 -14.39 -18.89
CA GLY A 204 -9.86 -15.31 -18.20
C GLY A 204 -10.99 -14.63 -17.42
N HIS A 205 -11.01 -13.29 -17.31
CA HIS A 205 -12.09 -12.56 -16.65
C HIS A 205 -13.18 -12.15 -17.63
N LYS A 206 -14.44 -12.41 -17.26
CA LYS A 206 -15.61 -12.09 -18.10
C LYS A 206 -15.97 -10.61 -18.09
N ARG A 207 -15.69 -9.91 -16.98
CA ARG A 207 -15.97 -8.48 -16.80
C ARG A 207 -14.69 -7.80 -16.37
N VAL A 208 -14.28 -6.79 -17.13
CA VAL A 208 -13.06 -6.03 -16.93
C VAL A 208 -13.37 -4.55 -17.12
N SER A 209 -12.83 -3.70 -16.24
CA SER A 209 -12.76 -2.25 -16.43
C SER A 209 -11.29 -1.83 -16.32
N GLY A 210 -10.79 -1.05 -17.28
CA GLY A 210 -9.41 -0.57 -17.25
C GLY A 210 -9.29 0.82 -16.64
N PHE A 211 -8.10 1.14 -16.14
CA PHE A 211 -7.66 2.52 -15.93
C PHE A 211 -6.31 2.79 -16.59
N THR A 212 -6.11 4.02 -17.08
CA THR A 212 -4.87 4.43 -17.76
C THR A 212 -4.60 5.93 -17.61
N LEU A 213 -3.34 6.34 -17.60
CA LEU A 213 -2.92 7.74 -17.70
C LEU A 213 -2.97 8.28 -19.14
N ASN A 214 -3.30 7.42 -20.10
CA ASN A 214 -3.48 7.76 -21.51
C ASN A 214 -4.97 7.90 -21.86
N GLU A 215 -5.28 8.09 -23.14
CA GLU A 215 -6.67 8.13 -23.59
C GLU A 215 -7.35 6.77 -23.38
N PRO A 216 -8.49 6.71 -22.67
CA PRO A 216 -9.19 5.47 -22.42
C PRO A 216 -9.84 4.93 -23.69
N ALA A 217 -9.76 3.61 -23.87
CA ALA A 217 -10.42 2.93 -24.97
C ALA A 217 -11.95 3.09 -24.86
N SER A 218 -12.59 3.44 -25.98
CA SER A 218 -14.06 3.53 -26.10
C SER A 218 -14.72 2.19 -26.47
N THR A 219 -13.95 1.10 -26.54
CA THR A 219 -14.37 -0.16 -27.19
C THR A 219 -14.96 -1.21 -26.24
N SER A 220 -14.94 -1.01 -24.93
CA SER A 220 -15.64 -1.90 -23.97
C SER A 220 -17.05 -1.41 -23.71
N THR A 221 -17.99 -2.32 -23.44
CA THR A 221 -19.42 -2.04 -23.20
C THR A 221 -19.70 -1.09 -22.03
N GLN A 222 -18.67 -0.77 -21.23
CA GLN A 222 -18.72 0.21 -20.14
C GLN A 222 -17.64 1.29 -20.25
N GLY A 223 -16.62 1.17 -21.11
CA GLY A 223 -15.52 2.15 -21.24
C GLY A 223 -14.48 2.09 -20.11
N ASP A 224 -13.20 2.26 -20.46
CA ASP A 224 -12.13 2.38 -19.47
C ASP A 224 -12.09 3.80 -18.87
N PHE A 225 -11.51 3.95 -17.69
CA PHE A 225 -11.19 5.24 -17.10
C PHE A 225 -9.82 5.72 -17.59
N GLY A 226 -9.70 6.98 -17.96
CA GLY A 226 -8.40 7.51 -18.35
C GLY A 226 -8.31 9.02 -18.43
N VAL A 227 -7.28 9.52 -19.08
CA VAL A 227 -7.01 10.96 -19.21
C VAL A 227 -7.06 11.37 -20.66
N ARG A 228 -7.77 12.46 -20.96
CA ARG A 228 -7.84 13.02 -22.31
C ARG A 228 -7.60 14.52 -22.26
N GLU A 229 -7.00 15.05 -23.31
CA GLU A 229 -6.87 16.49 -23.50
C GLU A 229 -8.03 17.00 -24.36
N PHE A 230 -8.66 18.09 -23.90
CA PHE A 230 -9.65 18.83 -24.65
C PHE A 230 -9.32 20.31 -24.53
N ASP A 231 -9.13 20.99 -25.66
CA ASP A 231 -8.84 22.44 -25.69
C ASP A 231 -7.67 22.83 -24.76
N HIS A 232 -6.59 22.04 -24.76
CA HIS A 232 -5.40 22.19 -23.90
C HIS A 232 -5.62 21.98 -22.39
N GLU A 233 -6.78 21.46 -22.00
CA GLU A 233 -7.08 21.08 -20.63
C GLU A 233 -7.15 19.55 -20.50
N ARG A 234 -6.50 19.00 -19.47
CA ARG A 234 -6.56 17.56 -19.17
C ARG A 234 -7.77 17.23 -18.31
N TRP A 235 -8.49 16.19 -18.70
CA TRP A 235 -9.71 15.71 -18.04
C TRP A 235 -9.60 14.23 -17.72
N LEU A 236 -10.03 13.86 -16.52
CA LEU A 236 -10.37 12.47 -16.22
C LEU A 236 -11.64 12.14 -16.97
N CYS A 237 -11.64 10.98 -17.63
CA CYS A 237 -12.69 10.55 -18.54
C CYS A 237 -13.07 9.10 -18.29
N LYS A 238 -14.28 8.75 -18.71
CA LYS A 238 -14.72 7.37 -18.91
C LYS A 238 -15.03 7.18 -20.39
N GLY A 239 -14.15 6.49 -21.11
CA GLY A 239 -14.15 6.42 -22.57
C GLY A 239 -14.27 7.81 -23.22
N GLY A 240 -15.41 8.07 -23.86
CA GLY A 240 -15.74 9.32 -24.51
C GLY A 240 -16.04 10.52 -23.59
N HIS A 241 -16.40 10.25 -22.34
CA HIS A 241 -17.12 11.22 -21.50
C HIS A 241 -16.18 11.93 -20.50
N LYS A 242 -16.18 13.27 -20.53
CA LYS A 242 -15.51 14.11 -19.51
C LYS A 242 -16.16 13.89 -18.14
N LEU A 243 -15.35 13.68 -17.11
CA LEU A 243 -15.81 13.55 -15.73
C LEU A 243 -15.44 14.79 -14.91
N ILE A 244 -14.14 15.04 -14.75
CA ILE A 244 -13.61 16.15 -13.95
C ILE A 244 -12.28 16.62 -14.55
N ALA A 245 -12.05 17.94 -14.56
CA ALA A 245 -10.78 18.50 -14.97
C ALA A 245 -9.67 18.12 -13.98
N GLU A 246 -8.48 17.77 -14.48
CA GLU A 246 -7.31 17.46 -13.63
C GLU A 246 -6.95 18.65 -12.74
N ALA A 247 -7.12 19.88 -13.24
CA ALA A 247 -6.87 21.12 -12.50
C ALA A 247 -7.80 21.33 -11.29
N SER A 248 -8.94 20.65 -11.24
CA SER A 248 -9.86 20.70 -10.10
C SER A 248 -9.46 19.77 -8.96
N LEU A 249 -8.41 18.95 -9.14
CA LEU A 249 -7.93 18.03 -8.13
C LEU A 249 -6.90 18.70 -7.22
N LYS A 250 -7.02 18.48 -5.91
CA LYS A 250 -5.95 18.84 -4.96
C LYS A 250 -4.78 17.85 -5.00
N LEU A 251 -5.07 16.60 -5.35
CA LEU A 251 -4.05 15.60 -5.58
C LEU A 251 -3.17 16.01 -6.76
N SER A 252 -1.85 15.99 -6.55
CA SER A 252 -0.87 16.24 -7.60
C SER A 252 -0.08 14.98 -7.94
N GLY A 253 0.45 14.92 -9.17
CA GLY A 253 1.32 13.83 -9.63
C GLY A 253 0.58 12.69 -10.35
N GLN A 254 1.28 12.06 -11.30
CA GLN A 254 0.72 11.02 -12.17
C GLN A 254 0.25 9.77 -11.38
N HIS A 255 0.96 9.38 -10.33
CA HIS A 255 0.57 8.21 -9.52
C HIS A 255 -0.75 8.45 -8.77
N ASN A 256 -1.00 9.68 -8.30
CA ASN A 256 -2.26 10.02 -7.65
C ASN A 256 -3.41 10.11 -8.65
N LEU A 257 -3.14 10.55 -9.88
CA LEU A 257 -4.09 10.51 -10.96
C LEU A 257 -4.49 9.05 -11.30
N ALA A 258 -3.52 8.13 -11.38
CA ALA A 258 -3.79 6.70 -11.55
C ALA A 258 -4.62 6.13 -10.39
N ASN A 259 -4.30 6.49 -9.14
CA ASN A 259 -5.08 6.10 -7.96
C ASN A 259 -6.53 6.61 -8.04
N ALA A 260 -6.74 7.86 -8.49
CA ALA A 260 -8.07 8.43 -8.66
C ALA A 260 -8.90 7.67 -9.72
N LEU A 261 -8.28 7.34 -10.86
CA LEU A 261 -8.94 6.56 -11.93
C LEU A 261 -9.29 5.15 -11.46
N ALA A 262 -8.40 4.49 -10.73
CA ALA A 262 -8.67 3.18 -10.14
C ALA A 262 -9.82 3.25 -9.11
N ALA A 263 -9.84 4.27 -8.25
CA ALA A 263 -10.92 4.48 -7.28
C ALA A 263 -12.27 4.73 -7.98
N LEU A 264 -12.31 5.51 -9.07
CA LEU A 264 -13.54 5.72 -9.85
C LEU A 264 -14.05 4.40 -10.45
N ALA A 265 -13.17 3.57 -11.01
CA ALA A 265 -13.53 2.27 -11.57
C ALA A 265 -14.07 1.30 -10.51
N LEU A 266 -13.40 1.23 -9.35
CA LEU A 266 -13.81 0.37 -8.23
C LEU A 266 -15.12 0.86 -7.59
N GLY A 267 -15.26 2.17 -7.37
CA GLY A 267 -16.44 2.77 -6.76
C GLY A 267 -17.67 2.63 -7.64
N GLU A 268 -17.54 2.82 -8.95
CA GLU A 268 -18.63 2.57 -9.89
C GLU A 268 -19.12 1.11 -9.83
N ALA A 269 -18.19 0.17 -9.77
CA ALA A 269 -18.51 -1.26 -9.70
C ALA A 269 -19.21 -1.67 -8.41
N ALA A 270 -18.99 -0.94 -7.32
CA ALA A 270 -19.68 -1.11 -6.05
C ALA A 270 -20.98 -0.29 -5.94
N GLY A 271 -21.35 0.45 -6.99
CA GLY A 271 -22.58 1.24 -7.01
C GLY A 271 -22.50 2.58 -6.27
N ILE A 272 -21.29 3.09 -6.01
CA ILE A 272 -21.11 4.45 -5.46
C ILE A 272 -21.50 5.45 -6.56
N ALA A 273 -22.37 6.41 -6.22
CA ALA A 273 -22.87 7.37 -7.20
C ALA A 273 -21.74 8.26 -7.74
N LEU A 274 -21.64 8.36 -9.07
CA LEU A 274 -20.59 9.12 -9.74
C LEU A 274 -20.50 10.60 -9.28
N PRO A 275 -21.60 11.36 -9.11
CA PRO A 275 -21.51 12.73 -8.60
C PRO A 275 -20.80 12.83 -7.23
N ASP A 276 -21.07 11.89 -6.31
CA ASP A 276 -20.46 11.87 -4.98
C ASP A 276 -18.98 11.49 -5.05
N MET A 277 -18.62 10.57 -5.97
CA MET A 277 -17.22 10.24 -6.23
C MET A 277 -16.43 11.44 -6.75
N LEU A 278 -16.99 12.19 -7.72
CA LEU A 278 -16.33 13.37 -8.29
C LEU A 278 -16.23 14.52 -7.27
N ALA A 279 -17.27 14.75 -6.47
CA ALA A 279 -17.25 15.74 -5.40
C ALA A 279 -16.18 15.43 -4.34
N THR A 280 -16.04 14.15 -3.98
CA THR A 280 -14.99 13.67 -3.06
C THR A 280 -13.61 13.89 -3.66
N LEU A 281 -13.43 13.51 -4.92
CA LEU A 281 -12.15 13.59 -5.60
C LEU A 281 -11.64 15.05 -5.70
N ALA A 282 -12.53 16.02 -5.91
CA ALA A 282 -12.19 17.44 -5.94
C ALA A 282 -11.65 17.98 -4.59
N ARG A 283 -12.11 17.42 -3.45
CA ARG A 283 -11.74 17.90 -2.11
C ARG A 283 -10.62 17.11 -1.44
N PHE A 284 -10.37 15.88 -1.88
CA PHE A 284 -9.41 14.96 -1.27
C PHE A 284 -7.98 15.46 -1.43
N SER A 285 -7.27 15.66 -0.32
CA SER A 285 -5.92 16.27 -0.28
C SER A 285 -4.78 15.26 -0.13
N GLY A 286 -5.07 13.95 -0.16
CA GLY A 286 -4.07 12.91 0.06
C GLY A 286 -4.08 12.38 1.50
N LEU A 287 -3.03 11.62 1.82
CA LEU A 287 -2.81 11.02 3.14
C LEU A 287 -1.58 11.61 3.80
N GLU A 288 -1.56 11.60 5.13
CA GLU A 288 -0.33 11.88 5.88
C GLU A 288 0.79 10.95 5.43
N HIS A 289 2.02 11.47 5.42
CA HIS A 289 3.23 10.76 5.02
C HIS A 289 3.25 10.22 3.58
N ARG A 290 2.33 10.66 2.70
CA ARG A 290 2.32 10.36 1.26
C ARG A 290 2.40 11.64 0.45
N THR A 291 3.63 12.01 0.05
CA THR A 291 3.96 13.31 -0.57
C THR A 291 3.26 14.50 0.09
N GLN A 292 3.14 14.45 1.42
CA GLN A 292 2.46 15.43 2.24
C GLN A 292 3.29 16.72 2.30
N TRP A 293 2.70 17.84 1.88
CA TRP A 293 3.31 19.14 2.13
C TRP A 293 3.31 19.42 3.64
N VAL A 294 4.47 19.74 4.20
CA VAL A 294 4.66 20.02 5.62
C VAL A 294 4.71 21.52 5.87
N ALA A 295 5.64 22.21 5.22
CA ALA A 295 5.85 23.65 5.39
C ALA A 295 6.65 24.24 4.22
N GLU A 296 6.59 25.57 4.10
CA GLU A 296 7.60 26.37 3.40
C GLU A 296 8.42 27.12 4.46
N LYS A 297 9.74 26.90 4.49
CA LYS A 297 10.67 27.60 5.39
C LYS A 297 11.88 28.09 4.61
N ASN A 298 12.27 29.35 4.81
CA ASN A 298 13.36 29.99 4.06
C ASN A 298 13.23 29.83 2.53
N HIS A 299 12.00 29.89 2.01
CA HIS A 299 11.65 29.65 0.61
C HIS A 299 11.96 28.23 0.10
N VAL A 300 12.02 27.25 0.99
CA VAL A 300 12.24 25.84 0.67
C VAL A 300 10.99 25.06 1.05
N ASN A 301 10.49 24.26 0.11
CA ASN A 301 9.34 23.39 0.33
C ASN A 301 9.77 22.10 1.03
N TRP A 302 9.06 21.70 2.08
CA TRP A 302 9.34 20.47 2.84
C TRP A 302 8.21 19.47 2.63
N ILE A 303 8.54 18.28 2.13
CA ILE A 303 7.57 17.25 1.76
C ILE A 303 7.89 15.94 2.48
N ASN A 304 6.89 15.41 3.17
CA ASN A 304 6.93 14.14 3.88
C ASN A 304 6.31 13.02 3.02
N ASP A 305 7.17 12.14 2.51
CA ASP A 305 6.78 10.89 1.84
C ASP A 305 7.39 9.68 2.58
N SER A 306 7.33 9.67 3.92
CA SER A 306 7.88 8.58 4.74
C SER A 306 7.27 7.20 4.41
N LYS A 307 6.06 7.16 3.82
CA LYS A 307 5.44 5.92 3.32
C LYS A 307 6.13 5.36 2.06
N GLY A 308 7.09 6.07 1.47
CA GLY A 308 7.94 5.64 0.38
C GLY A 308 8.95 4.54 0.79
N THR A 309 8.46 3.42 1.32
CA THR A 309 9.27 2.35 1.96
C THR A 309 9.92 1.37 1.00
N ASN A 310 9.80 1.59 -0.31
CA ASN A 310 10.45 0.82 -1.37
C ASN A 310 10.93 1.75 -2.49
N VAL A 311 11.83 1.24 -3.32
CA VAL A 311 12.47 2.01 -4.39
C VAL A 311 11.46 2.54 -5.41
N GLY A 312 10.47 1.72 -5.79
CA GLY A 312 9.43 2.10 -6.74
C GLY A 312 8.59 3.30 -6.27
N ALA A 313 8.26 3.35 -4.97
CA ALA A 313 7.55 4.47 -4.36
C ALA A 313 8.36 5.76 -4.45
N THR A 314 9.66 5.70 -4.13
CA THR A 314 10.54 6.88 -4.20
C THR A 314 10.73 7.36 -5.62
N VAL A 315 10.88 6.46 -6.59
CA VAL A 315 10.92 6.83 -8.02
C VAL A 315 9.60 7.51 -8.45
N ALA A 316 8.45 7.03 -7.99
CA ALA A 316 7.15 7.63 -8.29
C ALA A 316 6.98 9.03 -7.68
N ALA A 317 7.48 9.25 -6.45
CA ALA A 317 7.51 10.55 -5.81
C ALA A 317 8.42 11.54 -6.57
N LEU A 318 9.66 11.13 -6.86
CA LEU A 318 10.64 11.95 -7.61
C LEU A 318 10.13 12.36 -9.00
N LYS A 319 9.43 11.47 -9.71
CA LYS A 319 8.85 11.77 -11.03
C LYS A 319 7.54 12.58 -10.94
N GLY A 320 6.79 12.42 -9.85
CA GLY A 320 5.47 13.01 -9.68
C GLY A 320 5.49 14.44 -9.13
N LEU A 321 6.52 14.80 -8.36
CA LEU A 321 6.67 16.13 -7.80
C LEU A 321 7.03 17.15 -8.88
N LYS A 322 6.19 18.19 -8.99
CA LYS A 322 6.53 19.40 -9.74
C LYS A 322 7.35 20.28 -8.80
N THR A 323 8.63 20.47 -9.14
CA THR A 323 9.51 21.38 -8.41
C THR A 323 9.84 22.56 -9.31
N ASP A 324 9.81 23.77 -8.75
CA ASP A 324 10.23 24.98 -9.46
C ASP A 324 11.76 25.03 -9.62
N ASN A 325 12.49 24.32 -8.76
CA ASN A 325 13.95 24.24 -8.76
C ASN A 325 14.43 22.79 -8.49
N LYS A 326 15.54 22.61 -7.77
CA LYS A 326 16.14 21.31 -7.50
C LYS A 326 15.56 20.66 -6.24
N LEU A 327 15.69 19.34 -6.18
CA LEU A 327 15.23 18.50 -5.10
C LEU A 327 16.40 18.05 -4.21
N ILE A 328 16.20 18.02 -2.90
CA ILE A 328 17.09 17.38 -1.92
C ILE A 328 16.36 16.16 -1.39
N LEU A 329 16.92 14.97 -1.60
CA LEU A 329 16.30 13.72 -1.16
C LEU A 329 16.90 13.29 0.17
N ILE A 330 16.07 13.01 1.17
CA ILE A 330 16.45 12.27 2.37
C ILE A 330 16.03 10.81 2.17
N ALA A 331 17.01 9.89 2.17
CA ALA A 331 16.78 8.48 1.92
C ALA A 331 17.54 7.52 2.84
N GLY A 332 17.07 6.27 2.94
CA GLY A 332 17.71 5.22 3.70
C GLY A 332 16.86 4.61 4.83
N GLY A 333 17.43 3.60 5.48
CA GLY A 333 16.75 2.68 6.40
C GLY A 333 17.14 1.22 6.11
N LEU A 334 16.19 0.30 6.23
CA LEU A 334 16.33 -1.13 5.91
C LEU A 334 15.86 -1.47 4.48
N ALA A 335 16.76 -1.98 3.63
CA ALA A 335 16.59 -2.11 2.18
C ALA A 335 15.75 -3.30 1.68
N LYS A 336 15.60 -4.38 2.47
CA LYS A 336 14.93 -5.63 2.05
C LYS A 336 15.43 -6.18 0.69
N ASP A 337 16.75 -6.19 0.50
CA ASP A 337 17.41 -6.63 -0.75
C ASP A 337 16.97 -5.91 -2.03
N ALA A 338 16.52 -4.66 -1.91
CA ALA A 338 16.11 -3.85 -3.05
C ALA A 338 17.30 -3.45 -3.97
N ASP A 339 17.04 -3.40 -5.27
CA ASP A 339 17.94 -2.82 -6.26
C ASP A 339 17.75 -1.30 -6.35
N PHE A 340 18.72 -0.54 -5.82
CA PHE A 340 18.72 0.92 -5.83
C PHE A 340 19.22 1.54 -7.14
N SER A 341 19.73 0.75 -8.10
CA SER A 341 20.28 1.28 -9.35
C SER A 341 19.27 2.11 -10.14
N VAL A 342 17.98 1.79 -10.02
CA VAL A 342 16.88 2.52 -10.67
C VAL A 342 16.66 3.94 -10.12
N LEU A 343 17.16 4.26 -8.91
CA LEU A 343 17.11 5.62 -8.37
C LEU A 343 17.98 6.57 -9.19
N LYS A 344 19.10 6.09 -9.73
CA LYS A 344 20.08 6.90 -10.46
C LYS A 344 19.41 7.74 -11.56
N THR A 345 18.64 7.08 -12.44
CA THR A 345 17.95 7.74 -13.55
C THR A 345 16.88 8.72 -13.08
N ALA A 346 16.24 8.46 -11.94
CA ALA A 346 15.25 9.37 -11.37
C ALA A 346 15.91 10.64 -10.78
N LEU A 347 17.10 10.52 -10.22
CA LEU A 347 17.79 11.60 -9.52
C LEU A 347 18.58 12.54 -10.45
N GLU A 348 19.17 12.02 -11.53
CA GLU A 348 20.08 12.74 -12.43
C GLU A 348 19.54 14.08 -12.98
N LYS A 349 18.23 14.19 -13.20
CA LYS A 349 17.65 15.39 -13.85
C LYS A 349 17.45 16.56 -12.89
N ASN A 350 16.84 16.29 -11.73
CA ASN A 350 16.25 17.34 -10.90
C ASN A 350 16.74 17.35 -9.45
N THR A 351 17.78 16.58 -9.11
CA THR A 351 18.26 16.49 -7.71
C THR A 351 19.53 17.31 -7.51
N ARG A 352 19.59 18.06 -6.41
CA ARG A 352 20.78 18.78 -5.93
C ARG A 352 21.71 17.85 -5.18
N THR A 353 21.17 17.09 -4.23
CA THR A 353 21.93 16.18 -3.37
C THR A 353 21.02 15.14 -2.74
N VAL A 354 21.62 14.06 -2.26
CA VAL A 354 20.98 13.01 -1.46
C VAL A 354 21.61 12.99 -0.08
N ILE A 355 20.78 12.95 0.95
CA ILE A 355 21.17 12.81 2.34
C ILE A 355 20.75 11.42 2.80
N LEU A 356 21.70 10.61 3.21
CA LEU A 356 21.49 9.21 3.56
C LEU A 356 21.49 8.99 5.07
N ILE A 357 20.52 8.22 5.54
CA ILE A 357 20.37 7.80 6.94
C ILE A 357 20.18 6.28 7.05
N GLY A 358 20.45 5.72 8.24
CA GLY A 358 20.10 4.34 8.57
C GLY A 358 21.04 3.26 8.03
N LYS A 359 20.66 2.01 8.31
CA LYS A 359 21.50 0.82 8.21
C LYS A 359 22.07 0.57 6.81
N ASP A 360 21.25 0.71 5.78
CA ASP A 360 21.62 0.39 4.40
C ASP A 360 21.99 1.64 3.55
N ALA A 361 22.28 2.77 4.19
CA ALA A 361 22.71 4.01 3.51
C ALA A 361 23.85 3.78 2.49
N VAL A 362 24.88 3.03 2.87
CA VAL A 362 26.04 2.74 2.01
C VAL A 362 25.65 2.01 0.72
N LYS A 363 24.64 1.12 0.77
CA LYS A 363 24.16 0.41 -0.43
C LYS A 363 23.53 1.37 -1.43
N ILE A 364 22.81 2.39 -0.94
CA ILE A 364 22.23 3.43 -1.79
C ILE A 364 23.35 4.25 -2.44
N GLU A 365 24.33 4.75 -1.68
CA GLU A 365 25.46 5.52 -2.23
C GLU A 365 26.19 4.76 -3.35
N GLN A 366 26.50 3.48 -3.11
CA GLN A 366 27.15 2.61 -4.09
C GLN A 366 26.35 2.49 -5.39
N ALA A 367 25.02 2.36 -5.30
CA ALA A 367 24.14 2.27 -6.46
C ALA A 367 24.02 3.60 -7.23
N LEU A 368 24.17 4.75 -6.56
CA LEU A 368 24.16 6.07 -7.20
C LEU A 368 25.40 6.34 -8.04
N GLN A 369 26.54 5.68 -7.74
CA GLN A 369 27.79 5.80 -8.50
C GLN A 369 28.24 7.26 -8.75
N GLY A 370 28.03 8.13 -7.75
CA GLY A 370 28.39 9.55 -7.85
C GLY A 370 27.53 10.37 -8.81
N CYS A 371 26.33 9.91 -9.20
CA CYS A 371 25.45 10.68 -10.09
C CYS A 371 25.01 12.03 -9.49
N VAL A 372 24.98 12.13 -8.16
CA VAL A 372 24.64 13.32 -7.38
C VAL A 372 25.51 13.35 -6.11
N PRO A 373 25.80 14.53 -5.54
CA PRO A 373 26.46 14.64 -4.24
C PRO A 373 25.69 13.91 -3.15
N VAL A 374 26.39 13.19 -2.28
CA VAL A 374 25.84 12.41 -1.18
C VAL A 374 26.39 12.93 0.15
N PHE A 375 25.52 13.06 1.15
CA PHE A 375 25.88 13.36 2.54
C PHE A 375 25.28 12.31 3.46
N TYR A 376 25.92 12.08 4.61
CA TYR A 376 25.43 11.16 5.63
C TYR A 376 24.92 11.94 6.84
N ALA A 377 23.83 11.46 7.42
CA ALA A 377 23.30 11.95 8.69
C ALA A 377 23.06 10.77 9.65
N ARG A 378 23.27 11.01 10.95
CA ARG A 378 23.10 10.00 12.01
C ARG A 378 21.64 9.80 12.38
N ASP A 379 20.83 10.84 12.27
CA ASP A 379 19.41 10.85 12.57
C ASP A 379 18.64 11.83 11.66
N MET A 380 17.32 11.87 11.84
CA MET A 380 16.43 12.72 11.05
C MET A 380 16.65 14.22 11.31
N HIS A 381 16.99 14.61 12.54
CA HIS A 381 17.24 16.01 12.87
C HIS A 381 18.49 16.52 12.16
N GLU A 382 19.57 15.74 12.19
CA GLU A 382 20.80 16.05 11.46
C GLU A 382 20.55 16.06 9.94
N ALA A 383 19.74 15.14 9.42
CA ALA A 383 19.39 15.11 8.00
C ALA A 383 18.65 16.39 7.57
N VAL A 384 17.67 16.84 8.36
CA VAL A 384 16.92 18.08 8.11
C VAL A 384 17.84 19.31 8.21
N GLN A 385 18.75 19.35 9.17
CA GLN A 385 19.73 20.45 9.30
C GLN A 385 20.69 20.51 8.11
N ILE A 386 21.20 19.37 7.65
CA ILE A 386 22.05 19.28 6.46
C ILE A 386 21.26 19.73 5.23
N ALA A 387 20.00 19.29 5.08
CA ALA A 387 19.14 19.70 3.97
C ALA A 387 18.93 21.21 3.95
N GLN A 388 18.62 21.83 5.09
CA GLN A 388 18.44 23.27 5.21
C GLN A 388 19.71 24.04 4.81
N ASN A 389 20.89 23.58 5.24
CA ASN A 389 22.16 24.23 4.94
C ASN A 389 22.57 24.12 3.45
N LEU A 390 22.15 23.06 2.76
CA LEU A 390 22.47 22.81 1.35
C LEU A 390 21.40 23.32 0.38
N SER A 391 20.22 23.64 0.88
CA SER A 391 19.08 24.14 0.10
C SER A 391 19.25 25.58 -0.36
N HIS A 392 18.73 25.87 -1.54
CA HIS A 392 18.60 27.23 -2.08
C HIS A 392 17.11 27.63 -2.12
N PRO A 393 16.78 28.94 -2.10
CA PRO A 393 15.41 29.40 -2.33
C PRO A 393 14.79 28.77 -3.59
N GLY A 394 13.56 28.27 -3.45
CA GLY A 394 12.80 27.55 -4.47
C GLY A 394 13.07 26.04 -4.53
N ASP A 395 14.07 25.52 -3.80
CA ASP A 395 14.30 24.08 -3.72
C ASP A 395 13.20 23.36 -2.94
N THR A 396 13.14 22.04 -3.12
CA THR A 396 12.24 21.16 -2.37
C THR A 396 13.05 20.09 -1.63
N VAL A 397 12.86 19.95 -0.33
CA VAL A 397 13.36 18.82 0.46
C VAL A 397 12.28 17.75 0.54
N LEU A 398 12.62 16.55 0.11
CA LEU A 398 11.74 15.39 0.11
C LEU A 398 12.31 14.32 1.04
N LEU A 399 11.56 13.95 2.09
CA LEU A 399 11.75 12.66 2.74
C LEU A 399 11.06 11.59 1.91
N SER A 400 11.82 10.77 1.18
CA SER A 400 11.29 9.60 0.45
C SER A 400 12.30 8.46 0.53
N PRO A 401 12.15 7.56 1.51
CA PRO A 401 13.29 6.82 2.04
C PRO A 401 13.79 5.66 1.19
N ALA A 402 12.98 5.15 0.25
CA ALA A 402 13.21 3.92 -0.51
C ALA A 402 13.38 2.65 0.34
N CYS A 403 13.29 2.75 1.67
CA CYS A 403 13.58 1.70 2.64
C CYS A 403 12.51 1.65 3.75
N ALA A 404 12.36 0.48 4.37
CA ALA A 404 11.63 0.35 5.63
C ALA A 404 12.34 1.11 6.77
N SER A 405 11.59 1.44 7.82
CA SER A 405 12.05 2.32 8.91
C SER A 405 12.51 1.58 10.18
N PHE A 406 12.33 0.26 10.25
CA PHE A 406 12.47 -0.52 11.49
C PHE A 406 13.89 -0.60 12.07
N ASP A 407 14.89 -0.10 11.35
CA ASP A 407 16.26 0.01 11.86
C ASP A 407 16.47 1.23 12.78
N MET A 408 15.65 2.28 12.61
CA MET A 408 15.78 3.55 13.35
C MET A 408 14.48 3.99 14.05
N PHE A 409 13.32 3.47 13.64
CA PHE A 409 12.00 3.93 14.07
C PHE A 409 11.04 2.76 14.30
N SER A 410 10.00 2.95 15.12
CA SER A 410 8.93 1.96 15.35
C SER A 410 8.00 1.73 14.15
N GLY A 411 7.97 2.65 13.19
CA GLY A 411 7.08 2.62 12.03
C GLY A 411 7.42 3.74 11.05
N PHE A 412 6.77 3.76 9.88
CA PHE A 412 7.00 4.86 8.92
C PHE A 412 6.27 6.13 9.37
N GLU A 413 5.18 5.99 10.12
CA GLU A 413 4.44 7.06 10.78
C GLU A 413 5.37 7.80 11.73
N HIS A 414 5.99 7.09 12.69
CA HIS A 414 6.98 7.66 13.60
C HIS A 414 8.14 8.34 12.84
N ARG A 415 8.69 7.73 11.79
CA ARG A 415 9.71 8.39 10.95
C ARG A 415 9.21 9.70 10.33
N GLY A 416 7.96 9.71 9.85
CA GLY A 416 7.32 10.88 9.26
C GLY A 416 7.04 11.98 10.28
N GLU A 417 6.61 11.62 11.49
CA GLU A 417 6.40 12.54 12.62
C GLU A 417 7.71 13.19 13.06
N ILE A 418 8.78 12.41 13.22
CA ILE A 418 10.10 12.96 13.57
C ILE A 418 10.61 13.92 12.48
N PHE A 419 10.34 13.63 11.20
CA PHE A 419 10.65 14.57 10.12
C PHE A 419 9.85 15.87 10.24
N ILE A 420 8.54 15.80 10.47
CA ILE A 420 7.70 16.99 10.67
C ILE A 420 8.22 17.81 11.85
N GLN A 421 8.48 17.18 13.00
CA GLN A 421 9.02 17.85 14.19
C GLN A 421 10.38 18.51 13.92
N ALA A 422 11.27 17.83 13.20
CA ALA A 422 12.57 18.37 12.82
C ALA A 422 12.43 19.58 11.89
N VAL A 423 11.51 19.54 10.92
CA VAL A 423 11.21 20.67 10.03
C VAL A 423 10.59 21.83 10.81
N GLU A 424 9.66 21.57 11.72
CA GLU A 424 9.03 22.59 12.57
C GLU A 424 10.03 23.30 13.49
N ALA A 425 11.10 22.61 13.91
CA ALA A 425 12.17 23.17 14.74
C ALA A 425 13.19 24.06 13.99
N LEU A 426 13.18 24.08 12.65
CA LEU A 426 14.07 24.91 11.82
C LEU A 426 13.87 26.43 11.97
#